data_AF-A0A081CVL4-F1
#
_entry.id   AF-A0A081CVL4-F1
#
_cell.length_a   1.000
_cell.length_b   1.000
_cell.length_c   1.000
_cell.angle_alpha   90.00
_cell.angle_beta   90.00
_cell.angle_gamma   90.00
#
_symmetry.space_group_name_H-M   'P 1'
#
loop_
_entity.id
_entity.type
_entity.pdbx_description
1 polymer ?
#
loop_
_entity_poly.entity_id
_entity_poly.type
_entity_poly.pdbx_seq_one_letter_code
_entity_poly.pdbx_strand_id
1 'polypeptide(L)' 'MRVVTNILILVAGVVGTGLSAGFAVMMMAETGALGSCYEENCGYAALFMAFPLSWFILFSLFLMAMLIWRRKPKRDFR' A
#
# COMPACT_ATOMS: atom_id res chain seq x y z
N MET A 1 -12.90 -6.85 22.77
CA MET A 1 -12.50 -5.56 22.14
C MET A 1 -11.23 -5.64 21.28
N ARG A 2 -10.17 -6.41 21.65
CA ARG A 2 -8.92 -6.52 20.85
C ARG A 2 -9.11 -6.90 19.38
N VAL A 3 -10.09 -7.76 19.07
CA VAL A 3 -10.36 -8.20 17.69
C VAL A 3 -10.89 -7.03 16.84
N VAL A 4 -11.83 -6.24 17.37
CA VAL A 4 -12.38 -5.07 16.68
C VAL A 4 -11.27 -4.05 16.38
N THR A 5 -10.42 -3.75 17.36
CA THR A 5 -9.28 -2.85 17.14
C THR A 5 -8.31 -3.37 16.09
N ASN A 6 -8.03 -4.69 16.06
CA ASN A 6 -7.19 -5.28 15.01
C ASN A 6 -7.82 -5.14 13.62
N ILE A 7 -9.11 -5.41 13.50
CA ILE A 7 -9.84 -5.29 12.23
C ILE A 7 -9.81 -3.83 11.76
N LEU A 8 -10.07 -2.87 12.65
CA LEU A 8 -10.01 -1.45 12.31
C LEU A 8 -8.62 -1.02 11.83
N ILE A 9 -7.55 -1.48 12.48
CA ILE A 9 -6.17 -1.18 12.05
C ILE A 9 -5.88 -1.80 10.68
N LEU A 10 -6.35 -3.02 10.42
CA LEU A 10 -6.20 -3.66 9.11
C LEU A 10 -6.96 -2.89 8.03
N VAL A 11 -8.21 -2.52 8.27
CA VAL A 11 -9.03 -1.73 7.33
C VAL A 11 -8.37 -0.37 7.07
N ALA A 12 -7.90 0.32 8.11
CA ALA A 12 -7.16 1.58 7.96
C ALA A 12 -5.88 1.40 7.13
N GLY A 13 -5.18 0.27 7.30
CA GLY A 13 -4.02 -0.08 6.50
C GLY A 13 -4.34 -0.31 5.03
N VAL A 14 -5.39 -1.09 4.74
CA VAL A 14 -5.87 -1.37 3.38
C VAL A 14 -6.23 -0.07 2.67
N VAL A 15 -7.05 0.78 3.31
CA VAL A 15 -7.50 2.05 2.74
C VAL A 15 -6.34 3.04 2.60
N GLY A 16 -5.51 3.20 3.65
CA GLY A 16 -4.39 4.14 3.65
C GLY A 16 -3.33 3.81 2.60
N THR A 17 -2.97 2.54 2.47
CA THR A 17 -2.03 2.09 1.42
C THR A 17 -2.63 2.15 0.03
N GLY A 18 -3.95 1.97 -0.11
CA GLY A 18 -4.65 2.13 -1.39
C GLY A 18 -4.65 3.60 -1.85
N LEU A 19 -4.94 4.53 -0.94
CA LEU A 19 -4.90 5.96 -1.25
C LEU A 19 -3.49 6.44 -1.60
N SER A 20 -2.47 6.01 -0.87
CA SER A 20 -1.09 6.39 -1.17
C SER A 20 -0.58 5.78 -2.48
N ALA A 21 -0.93 4.53 -2.77
CA ALA A 21 -0.65 3.89 -4.07
C ALA A 21 -1.33 4.63 -5.22
N GLY A 22 -2.63 4.95 -5.07
CA GLY A 22 -3.41 5.69 -6.06
C GLY A 22 -2.83 7.06 -6.35
N PHE A 23 -2.44 7.80 -5.31
CA PHE A 23 -1.77 9.08 -5.47
C PHE A 23 -0.42 8.95 -6.17
N ALA A 24 0.39 7.96 -5.77
CA ALA A 24 1.69 7.72 -6.38
C ALA A 24 1.58 7.40 -7.88
N VAL A 25 0.69 6.51 -8.28
CA VAL A 25 0.54 6.16 -9.70
C VAL A 25 -0.07 7.27 -10.53
N MET A 26 -0.92 8.13 -9.96
CA MET A 26 -1.45 9.31 -10.63
C MET A 26 -0.32 10.30 -10.98
N MET A 27 0.58 10.55 -10.03
CA MET A 27 1.77 11.39 -10.26
C MET A 27 2.73 10.78 -11.31
N MET A 28 2.86 9.44 -11.32
CA MET A 28 3.64 8.74 -12.34
C MET A 28 2.99 8.78 -13.73
N ALA A 29 1.66 8.85 -13.80
CA ALA A 29 0.91 8.98 -15.04
C ALA A 29 1.12 10.36 -15.67
N GLU A 30 1.10 11.44 -14.88
CA GLU A 30 1.33 12.80 -15.34
C GLU A 30 2.75 13.02 -15.88
N THR A 31 3.73 12.32 -15.32
CA THR A 31 5.14 12.44 -15.72
C THR A 31 5.52 11.54 -16.90
N GLY A 32 4.61 10.70 -17.40
CA GLY A 32 4.91 9.72 -18.46
C GLY A 32 5.88 8.60 -18.03
N ALA A 33 6.18 8.48 -16.73
CA ALA A 33 7.18 7.57 -16.20
C ALA A 33 6.85 6.09 -16.40
N LEU A 34 5.59 5.77 -16.69
CA LEU A 34 5.11 4.40 -16.93
C LEU A 34 5.45 3.89 -18.35
N GLY A 35 6.00 4.73 -19.23
CA GLY A 35 6.54 4.37 -20.54
C GLY A 35 5.55 3.82 -21.57
N SER A 36 4.29 3.56 -21.17
CA SER A 36 3.22 3.03 -22.01
C SER A 36 1.95 3.85 -21.81
N CYS A 37 1.74 4.84 -22.67
CA CYS A 37 0.46 5.52 -22.80
C CYS A 37 -0.32 4.83 -23.93
N TYR A 38 -1.44 4.20 -23.60
CA TYR A 38 -2.31 3.56 -24.58
C TYR A 38 -3.31 4.59 -25.07
N GLU A 39 -3.38 4.83 -26.39
CA GLU A 39 -4.27 5.85 -27.00
C GLU A 39 -4.25 7.18 -26.25
N GLU A 40 -3.06 7.74 -26.01
CA GLU A 40 -2.87 9.05 -25.35
C GLU A 40 -3.29 9.10 -23.87
N ASN A 41 -3.88 8.01 -23.34
CA ASN A 41 -4.31 7.87 -21.96
C ASN A 41 -3.29 7.07 -21.13
N CYS A 42 -2.32 7.78 -20.54
CA CYS A 42 -1.38 7.21 -19.58
C CYS A 42 -2.06 6.70 -18.29
N GLY A 43 -3.32 7.08 -18.06
CA GLY A 43 -4.14 6.63 -16.94
C GLY A 43 -4.48 5.12 -16.98
N TYR A 44 -4.52 4.49 -18.15
CA TYR A 44 -4.84 3.07 -18.26
C TYR A 44 -3.73 2.19 -17.67
N ALA A 45 -2.47 2.44 -18.06
CA ALA A 45 -1.32 1.74 -17.50
C ALA A 45 -1.18 2.03 -15.99
N ALA A 46 -1.48 3.26 -15.56
CA ALA A 46 -1.45 3.63 -14.15
C ALA A 46 -2.46 2.85 -13.31
N LEU A 47 -3.72 2.73 -13.78
CA LEU A 47 -4.81 2.09 -13.03
C LEU A 47 -4.76 0.57 -13.06
N PHE A 48 -4.41 -0.04 -14.20
CA PHE A 48 -4.53 -1.49 -14.36
C PHE A 48 -3.23 -2.26 -14.15
N MET A 49 -2.07 -1.63 -14.36
CA MET A 49 -0.76 -2.26 -14.15
C MET A 49 -0.07 -1.74 -12.90
N ALA A 50 0.14 -0.42 -12.81
CA ALA A 50 0.97 0.17 -11.76
C ALA A 50 0.26 0.18 -10.40
N PHE A 51 -1.04 0.47 -10.36
CA PHE A 51 -1.79 0.58 -9.11
C PHE A 51 -1.86 -0.74 -8.33
N PRO A 52 -2.24 -1.89 -8.91
CA PRO A 52 -2.28 -3.16 -8.16
C PRO A 52 -0.92 -3.55 -7.61
N LEU A 53 0.15 -3.34 -8.39
CA LEU A 53 1.53 -3.65 -7.98
C LEU A 53 2.00 -2.75 -6.84
N SER A 54 1.88 -1.43 -7.00
CA SER A 54 2.29 -0.46 -5.97
C SER A 54 1.49 -0.61 -4.69
N TRP A 55 0.18 -0.85 -4.80
CA TRP A 55 -0.68 -1.10 -3.65
C TRP A 55 -0.28 -2.38 -2.92
N PHE A 56 -0.05 -3.48 -3.65
CA PHE A 56 0.38 -4.74 -3.06
C PHE A 56 1.70 -4.60 -2.29
N ILE A 57 2.67 -3.86 -2.85
CA ILE A 57 3.96 -3.58 -2.19
C ILE A 57 3.75 -2.76 -0.92
N LEU A 58 3.01 -1.65 -0.99
CA LEU A 58 2.76 -0.77 0.14
C LEU A 58 1.98 -1.47 1.25
N PHE A 59 0.98 -2.28 0.89
CA PHE A 59 0.22 -3.06 1.85
C PHE A 59 1.07 -4.13 2.53
N SER A 60 1.94 -4.82 1.76
CA SER A 60 2.88 -5.79 2.31
C SER A 60 3.86 -5.15 3.30
N LEU A 61 4.39 -3.97 2.98
CA LEU A 61 5.25 -3.20 3.88
C LEU A 61 4.51 -2.77 5.15
N PHE A 62 3.26 -2.34 5.03
CA PHE A 62 2.42 -1.99 6.17
C PHE A 62 2.20 -3.19 7.10
N LEU A 63 1.89 -4.37 6.54
CA LEU A 63 1.77 -5.60 7.34
C LEU A 63 3.07 -5.97 8.03
N MET A 64 4.21 -5.90 7.33
CA MET A 64 5.53 -6.16 7.92
C MET A 64 5.83 -5.20 9.06
N ALA A 65 5.60 -3.90 8.87
CA ALA A 65 5.77 -2.89 9.90
C ALA A 65 4.85 -3.17 11.11
N MET A 66 3.60 -3.55 10.87
CA MET A 66 2.65 -3.91 11.92
C MET A 66 3.12 -5.13 12.72
N LEU A 67 3.62 -6.16 12.04
CA LEU A 67 4.15 -7.37 12.68
C LEU A 67 5.38 -7.05 13.54
N ILE A 68 6.28 -6.20 13.04
CA ILE A 68 7.46 -5.76 13.79
C ILE A 68 7.05 -4.93 15.02
N TRP A 69 6.14 -3.97 14.87
CA TRP A 69 5.63 -3.18 16.00
C TRP A 69 4.88 -4.03 17.04
N ARG A 70 4.22 -5.10 16.61
CA ARG A 70 3.52 -6.02 17.51
C ARG A 70 4.42 -7.07 18.13
N ARG A 71 5.65 -7.26 17.65
CA ARG A 71 6.66 -8.03 18.38
C ARG A 71 6.98 -7.28 19.66
N LYS A 72 6.28 -7.63 20.74
CA LYS A 72 6.74 -7.28 22.09
C LYS A 72 8.16 -7.82 22.22
N PRO A 73 9.14 -7.03 22.67
CA PRO A 73 10.42 -7.59 23.06
C PRO A 73 10.11 -8.63 24.11
N LYS A 74 10.42 -9.91 23.83
CA LYS A 74 10.49 -10.92 24.89
C LYS A 74 11.53 -10.37 25.85
N ARG A 75 11.06 -9.74 26.94
CA ARG A 75 11.90 -9.50 28.10
C ARG A 75 12.08 -10.87 28.71
N ASP A 76 12.99 -11.64 28.12
CA ASP A 76 13.61 -12.77 28.79
C ASP A 76 14.40 -12.17 29.95
N PHE A 77 13.69 -11.92 31.06
CA PHE A 77 14.31 -11.75 32.36
C PHE A 77 14.77 -13.13 32.79
N ARG A 78 16.02 -13.43 32.50
CA ARG A 78 16.80 -14.39 33.25
C ARG A 78 17.71 -13.65 34.21
#